data_AF-A0A4P9ZX79-F1
#
_entry.id   AF-A0A4P9ZX79-F1
#
_cell.length_a   1.000
_cell.length_b   1.000
_cell.length_c   1.000
_cell.angle_alpha   90.00
_cell.angle_beta   90.00
_cell.angle_gamma   90.00
#
_symmetry.space_group_name_H-M   'P 1'
#
loop_
_entity.id
_entity.type
_entity.pdbx_description
1 polymer ?
#
loop_
_entity_poly.entity_id
_entity_poly.type
_entity_poly.pdbx_seq_one_letter_code
_entity_poly.pdbx_strand_id
1 'polypeptide(L)'
;IYLGLPDEAGDPQACNDVFSTALGGLPGWLDETACPPPSASICDSCGQPMPLVLQAYAPMDTSTYDRVLYVWGCNTFDCVGKPGRYAAY
;
A
#
# COMPACT_ATOMS: atom_id res chain seq x y z
N ILE A 1 -3.63 -14.50 -5.24
CA ILE A 1 -4.86 -13.70 -5.02
C ILE A 1 -4.49 -12.68 -3.96
N TYR A 2 -4.43 -11.39 -4.30
CA TYR A 2 -4.26 -10.30 -3.34
C TYR A 2 -5.66 -9.87 -2.91
N LEU A 3 -5.97 -10.02 -1.62
CA LEU A 3 -7.28 -9.62 -1.08
C LEU A 3 -7.22 -8.12 -0.75
N GLY A 4 -8.19 -7.36 -1.23
CA GLY A 4 -8.36 -5.94 -0.95
C GLY A 4 -9.65 -5.71 -0.16
N LEU A 5 -9.60 -4.82 0.83
CA LEU A 5 -10.76 -4.37 1.60
C LEU A 5 -10.87 -2.84 1.45
N PRO A 6 -11.82 -2.33 0.65
CA PRO A 6 -12.04 -0.89 0.52
C PRO A 6 -12.65 -0.32 1.81
N ASP A 7 -12.45 0.98 2.02
CA ASP A 7 -13.08 1.76 3.09
C ASP A 7 -14.59 1.97 2.84
N GLU A 8 -14.99 2.15 1.59
CA GLU A 8 -16.38 2.27 1.19
C GLU A 8 -17.05 0.90 1.02
N ALA A 9 -18.11 0.68 1.79
CA ALA A 9 -18.86 -0.57 1.74
C ALA A 9 -19.73 -0.65 0.46
N GLY A 10 -19.57 -1.72 -0.32
CA GLY A 10 -20.50 -2.08 -1.39
C GLY A 10 -19.94 -2.04 -2.81
N ASP A 11 -18.71 -1.56 -3.01
CA ASP A 11 -18.03 -1.64 -4.31
C ASP A 11 -16.74 -2.48 -4.22
N PRO A 12 -16.76 -3.75 -4.68
CA PRO A 12 -15.56 -4.58 -4.75
C PRO A 12 -14.47 -4.02 -5.67
N GLN A 13 -14.82 -3.16 -6.64
CA GLN A 13 -13.87 -2.57 -7.57
C GLN A 13 -13.17 -1.33 -6.99
N ALA A 14 -13.69 -0.75 -5.90
CA ALA A 14 -13.06 0.37 -5.21
C ALA A 14 -11.63 0.07 -4.76
N CYS A 15 -11.28 -1.20 -4.51
CA CYS A 15 -9.89 -1.58 -4.19
C CYS A 15 -8.86 -1.31 -5.29
N ASN A 16 -9.28 -1.00 -6.53
CA ASN A 16 -8.42 -0.58 -7.63
C ASN A 16 -8.62 0.88 -8.03
N ASP A 17 -9.52 1.60 -7.35
CA ASP A 17 -9.67 3.05 -7.54
C ASP A 17 -8.53 3.75 -6.79
N VAL A 18 -7.89 4.71 -7.44
CA VAL A 18 -6.79 5.48 -6.86
C VAL A 18 -7.28 6.54 -5.86
N PHE A 19 -8.54 6.95 -5.97
CA PHE A 19 -9.16 7.94 -5.10
C PHE A 19 -9.88 7.32 -3.89
N SER A 20 -9.74 6.00 -3.70
CA SER A 20 -10.26 5.28 -2.53
C SER A 20 -9.15 4.90 -1.56
N THR A 21 -9.54 4.61 -0.32
CA THR A 21 -8.65 3.98 0.66
C THR A 21 -8.96 2.49 0.76
N ALA A 22 -7.94 1.64 0.70
CA ALA A 22 -8.11 0.20 0.78
C ALA A 22 -6.95 -0.47 1.52
N LEU A 23 -7.28 -1.53 2.28
CA LEU A 23 -6.30 -2.43 2.87
C LEU A 23 -6.00 -3.58 1.91
N GLY A 24 -4.74 -3.84 1.61
CA GLY A 24 -4.34 -4.90 0.68
C GLY A 24 -4.67 -4.58 -0.78
N GLY A 25 -4.89 -5.62 -1.58
CA GLY A 25 -5.18 -5.50 -3.01
C GLY A 25 -3.96 -5.23 -3.89
N LEU A 26 -4.20 -4.69 -5.08
CA LEU A 26 -3.18 -4.18 -5.99
C LEU A 26 -3.19 -2.64 -5.92
N PRO A 27 -2.03 -1.97 -5.93
CA PRO A 27 -2.00 -0.53 -5.92
C PRO A 27 -2.52 0.04 -7.23
N GLY A 28 -3.39 1.04 -7.16
CA GLY A 28 -3.74 1.93 -8.27
C GLY A 28 -2.85 3.16 -8.24
N TRP A 29 -2.31 3.60 -9.38
CA TRP A 29 -1.35 4.70 -9.44
C TRP A 29 -2.01 6.03 -9.79
N LEU A 30 -1.68 7.10 -9.05
CA LEU A 30 -2.21 8.44 -9.33
C LEU A 30 -1.63 9.00 -10.63
N ASP A 31 -0.38 8.63 -10.91
CA ASP A 31 0.31 8.88 -12.17
C ASP A 31 1.15 7.63 -12.50
N GLU A 32 0.84 7.00 -13.63
CA GLU A 32 1.53 5.81 -14.14
C GLU A 32 3.03 6.05 -14.34
N THR A 33 3.44 7.29 -14.60
CA THR A 33 4.85 7.67 -14.80
C THR A 33 5.59 7.94 -13.51
N ALA A 34 4.88 8.13 -12.39
CA ALA A 34 5.43 8.43 -11.07
C ALA A 34 5.19 7.29 -10.06
N CYS A 35 4.90 6.08 -10.54
CA CYS A 35 4.74 4.93 -9.66
C CYS A 35 6.05 4.63 -8.88
N PRO A 36 5.95 4.14 -7.63
CA PRO A 36 7.11 3.79 -6.83
C PRO A 36 7.98 2.74 -7.54
N PRO A 37 9.32 2.83 -7.42
CA PRO A 37 10.21 1.87 -8.06
C PRO A 37 9.96 0.46 -7.51
N PRO A 38 10.22 -0.61 -8.29
CA PRO A 38 10.02 -1.98 -7.82
C PRO A 38 10.75 -2.30 -6.51
N SER A 39 11.88 -1.63 -6.22
CA SER A 39 12.60 -1.78 -4.95
C SER A 39 11.79 -1.36 -3.73
N ALA A 40 10.82 -0.47 -3.87
CA ALA A 40 9.96 -0.02 -2.75
C ALA A 40 9.08 -1.15 -2.19
N SER A 41 8.82 -2.20 -2.99
CA SER A 41 8.06 -3.38 -2.57
C SER A 41 8.95 -4.59 -2.29
N ILE A 42 10.27 -4.41 -2.12
CA ILE A 42 11.18 -5.50 -1.73
C ILE A 42 11.64 -5.31 -0.29
N CYS A 43 11.59 -6.39 0.49
CA CYS A 43 12.05 -6.36 1.87
C CYS A 43 13.58 -6.35 1.96
N ASP A 44 14.16 -5.31 2.57
CA ASP A 44 15.61 -5.20 2.76
C ASP A 44 16.24 -6.28 3.66
N SER A 45 15.46 -7.13 4.35
CA SER A 45 16.03 -8.25 5.14
C SER A 45 16.15 -9.53 4.36
N CYS A 46 15.02 -9.96 3.79
CA CYS A 46 14.88 -11.29 3.22
C CYS A 46 14.89 -11.25 1.69
N GLY A 47 14.92 -10.05 1.10
CA GLY A 47 14.84 -9.85 -0.35
C GLY A 47 13.50 -10.27 -0.96
N GLN A 48 12.50 -10.63 -0.14
CA GLN A 48 11.21 -11.10 -0.63
C GLN A 48 10.29 -9.91 -0.99
N PRO A 49 9.43 -10.08 -2.01
CA PRO A 49 8.36 -9.12 -2.29
C PRO A 49 7.45 -8.92 -1.07
N MET A 50 7.13 -7.67 -0.80
CA MET A 50 6.22 -7.25 0.25
C MET A 50 4.84 -6.99 -0.38
N PRO A 51 3.76 -7.61 0.12
CA PRO A 51 2.41 -7.23 -0.28
C PRO A 51 2.11 -5.77 0.10
N LEU A 52 1.23 -5.14 -0.69
CA LEU A 52 0.61 -3.89 -0.29
C LEU A 52 -0.23 -4.15 0.97
N VAL A 53 -0.09 -3.27 1.96
CA VAL A 53 -0.84 -3.30 3.21
C VAL A 53 -1.92 -2.24 3.19
N LEU A 54 -1.62 -1.04 2.70
CA LEU A 54 -2.54 0.09 2.65
C LEU A 54 -2.28 0.92 1.40
N GLN A 55 -3.35 1.25 0.69
CA GLN A 55 -3.45 2.43 -0.17
C GLN A 55 -4.39 3.42 0.53
N ALA A 56 -3.99 4.66 0.72
CA ALA A 56 -4.83 5.68 1.34
C ALA A 56 -4.85 6.94 0.49
N TYR A 57 -6.04 7.29 0.00
CA TYR A 57 -6.28 8.59 -0.59
C TYR A 57 -6.26 9.66 0.49
N ALA A 58 -5.39 10.66 0.35
CA ALA A 58 -5.08 11.66 1.37
C ALA A 58 -5.15 13.08 0.77
N PRO A 59 -6.37 13.57 0.46
CA PRO A 59 -6.54 14.93 -0.03
C PRO A 59 -6.10 15.94 1.03
N MET A 60 -5.59 17.09 0.58
CA MET A 60 -5.20 18.18 1.46
C MET A 60 -5.83 19.49 1.01
N ASP A 61 -6.65 20.09 1.87
CA ASP A 61 -7.38 21.33 1.61
C ASP A 61 -6.49 22.49 1.14
N THR A 62 -5.21 22.48 1.52
CA THR A 62 -4.23 23.52 1.20
C THR A 62 -3.47 23.28 -0.12
N SER A 63 -3.79 22.22 -0.86
CA SER A 63 -3.07 21.75 -2.05
C SER A 63 -4.06 21.44 -3.16
N THR A 64 -3.80 21.91 -4.38
CA THR A 64 -4.59 21.51 -5.57
C THR A 64 -4.21 20.13 -6.09
N TYR A 65 -3.17 19.52 -5.54
CA TYR A 65 -2.70 18.18 -5.92
C TYR A 65 -3.22 17.12 -4.96
N ASP A 66 -3.77 16.07 -5.55
CA ASP A 66 -4.14 14.82 -4.88
C ASP A 66 -2.90 14.04 -4.44
N ARG A 67 -3.07 13.21 -3.41
CA ARG A 67 -2.01 12.38 -2.85
C ARG A 67 -2.56 11.03 -2.47
N VAL A 68 -1.76 10.01 -2.73
CA VAL A 68 -2.04 8.65 -2.31
C VAL A 68 -0.82 8.12 -1.57
N LEU A 69 -1.06 7.57 -0.38
CA LEU A 69 -0.05 6.92 0.43
C LEU A 69 -0.12 5.42 0.18
N TYR A 70 1.03 4.81 -0.09
CA TYR A 70 1.16 3.37 -0.25
C TYR A 70 2.09 2.82 0.82
N VAL A 71 1.65 1.76 1.49
CA VAL A 71 2.41 1.07 2.52
C VAL A 71 2.58 -0.38 2.14
N TRP A 72 3.82 -0.84 2.05
CA TRP A 72 4.17 -2.26 1.90
C TRP A 72 4.70 -2.82 3.20
N GLY A 73 4.41 -4.10 3.45
CA GLY A 73 4.82 -4.77 4.68
C GLY A 73 5.35 -6.17 4.40
N CYS A 74 6.50 -6.51 4.99
CA CYS A 74 7.02 -7.87 4.93
C CYS A 74 6.17 -8.79 5.81
N ASN A 75 5.65 -9.87 5.23
CA ASN A 75 4.86 -10.88 5.92
C ASN A 75 5.69 -12.11 6.35
N THR A 76 7.02 -12.03 6.25
CA THR A 76 7.92 -13.12 6.66
C THR A 76 8.18 -13.05 8.17
N PHE A 77 7.90 -14.15 8.88
CA PHE A 77 8.08 -14.21 10.34
C PHE A 77 9.53 -13.96 10.77
N ASP A 78 10.51 -14.42 10.00
CA ASP A 78 11.94 -14.19 10.24
C ASP A 78 12.37 -12.71 10.16
N CYS A 79 11.49 -11.82 9.67
CA CYS A 79 11.72 -10.38 9.63
C CYS A 79 11.18 -9.67 10.87
N VAL A 80 10.36 -10.33 11.70
CA VAL A 80 9.80 -9.73 12.92
C VAL A 80 10.91 -9.52 13.96
N GLY A 81 10.90 -8.36 14.62
CA GLY A 81 11.81 -8.06 15.73
C GLY A 81 13.24 -7.63 15.34
N LYS A 82 13.56 -7.54 14.04
CA LYS A 82 14.83 -6.93 13.60
C LYS A 82 14.78 -5.40 13.77
N PRO A 83 15.93 -4.72 13.98
CA PRO A 83 15.98 -3.28 14.14
C PRO A 83 15.25 -2.52 13.02
N GLY A 84 14.44 -1.52 13.39
CA GLY A 84 13.67 -0.70 12.45
C GLY A 84 12.43 -1.40 11.86
N ARG A 85 12.00 -2.53 12.42
CA ARG A 85 10.83 -3.28 11.95
C ARG A 85 9.81 -3.47 13.06
N TYR A 86 8.55 -3.30 12.69
CA TYR A 86 7.44 -3.28 13.63
C TYR A 86 6.41 -4.32 13.22
N ALA A 87 5.88 -5.06 14.19
CA ALA A 87 4.72 -5.90 13.99
C ALA A 87 3.47 -5.08 14.32
N ALA A 88 2.45 -5.19 13.48
CA ALA A 88 1.10 -4.72 13.79
C ALA A 88 0.26 -5.94 14.18
N TYR A 89 -0.53 -5.82 15.26
CA TYR A 89 -1.41 -6.85 15.80
C TYR A 89 -2.84 -6.32 15.88
#